data_AF-A0A396PM46-F1
#
_entry.id   AF-A0A396PM46-F1
#
_cell.length_a   1.000
_cell.length_b   1.000
_cell.length_c   1.000
_cell.angle_alpha   90.00
_cell.angle_beta   90.00
_cell.angle_gamma   90.00
#
_symmetry.space_group_name_H-M   'P 1'
#
loop_
_entity.id
_entity.type
_entity.pdbx_description
1 polymer ?
#
loop_
_entity_poly.entity_id
_entity_poly.type
_entity_poly.pdbx_seq_one_letter_code
_entity_poly.pdbx_strand_id
1 'polypeptide(L)'
;MKDKYDVILKEKPIDEGLGKTEIIEMLSNLKDEEIIPLEIEATKTDSSAMGFITYQAVEMLNFYYKEGSNFGKFIIEILEDMSKENKDCHYKFGVLDIYMDR
;
A
#
# COMPACT_ATOMS: atom_id res chain seq x y z
N MET A 1 -7.94 -6.57 -19.47
CA MET A 1 -8.11 -6.01 -18.11
C MET A 1 -6.96 -5.04 -17.90
N LYS A 2 -7.20 -3.85 -17.36
CA LYS A 2 -6.11 -2.89 -17.13
C LYS A 2 -5.69 -3.03 -15.70
N ASP A 3 -4.58 -3.70 -15.50
CA ASP A 3 -3.88 -3.67 -14.23
C ASP A 3 -3.43 -2.23 -13.96
N LYS A 4 -3.65 -1.72 -12.75
CA LYS A 4 -3.56 -0.27 -12.48
C LYS A 4 -2.46 0.12 -11.51
N TYR A 5 -2.14 -0.73 -10.53
CA TYR A 5 -1.27 -0.31 -9.43
C TYR A 5 -0.09 -1.25 -9.22
N ASP A 6 1.01 -0.64 -8.80
CA ASP A 6 2.22 -1.30 -8.33
C ASP A 6 2.08 -1.68 -6.85
N VAL A 7 1.28 -0.91 -6.11
CA VAL A 7 0.96 -1.15 -4.70
C VAL A 7 -0.53 -0.92 -4.47
N ILE A 8 -1.17 -1.84 -3.75
CA ILE A 8 -2.54 -1.67 -3.26
C ILE A 8 -2.57 -1.90 -1.76
N LEU A 9 -3.13 -0.95 -1.02
CA LEU A 9 -3.16 -0.95 0.44
C LEU A 9 -4.55 -0.55 0.92
N LYS A 10 -4.88 -0.98 2.14
CA LYS A 10 -6.06 -0.58 2.89
C LYS A 10 -5.67 -0.27 4.32
N GLU A 11 -6.17 0.84 4.88
CA GLU A 11 -6.02 1.09 6.31
C GLU A 11 -6.83 0.06 7.12
N LYS A 12 -6.18 -0.56 8.09
CA LYS A 12 -6.79 -1.50 9.02
C LYS A 12 -6.35 -1.15 10.45
N PRO A 13 -7.21 -1.34 11.46
CA PRO A 13 -6.75 -1.42 12.85
C PRO A 13 -5.66 -2.49 12.99
N ILE A 14 -4.68 -2.26 13.87
CA ILE A 14 -3.54 -3.19 14.08
C ILE A 14 -3.96 -4.59 14.56
N ASP A 15 -5.17 -4.75 15.08
CA ASP A 15 -5.73 -6.02 15.56
C ASP A 15 -6.69 -6.68 14.55
N GLU A 16 -6.83 -6.11 13.36
CA GLU A 16 -7.65 -6.65 12.28
C GLU A 16 -6.80 -7.07 11.06
N GLY A 17 -7.23 -8.11 10.36
CA GLY A 17 -6.64 -8.52 9.09
C GLY A 17 -7.49 -8.11 7.88
N LEU A 18 -6.96 -8.39 6.68
CA LEU A 18 -7.71 -8.26 5.43
C LEU A 18 -8.76 -9.36 5.29
N GLY A 19 -9.97 -8.95 4.93
CA GLY A 19 -11.06 -9.85 4.57
C GLY A 19 -10.80 -10.54 3.24
N LYS A 20 -11.37 -11.74 3.07
CA LYS A 20 -11.21 -12.54 1.83
C LYS A 20 -11.64 -11.78 0.57
N THR A 21 -12.75 -11.06 0.63
CA THR A 21 -13.27 -10.29 -0.51
C THR A 21 -12.33 -9.13 -0.86
N GLU A 22 -11.83 -8.42 0.15
CA GLU A 22 -10.86 -7.33 -0.02
C GLU A 22 -9.60 -7.85 -0.73
N ILE A 23 -9.08 -9.01 -0.31
CA ILE A 23 -7.93 -9.63 -0.96
C ILE A 23 -8.23 -9.91 -2.44
N ILE A 24 -9.37 -10.53 -2.77
CA ILE A 24 -9.72 -10.85 -4.17
C ILE A 24 -9.80 -9.58 -5.04
N GLU A 25 -10.37 -8.51 -4.49
CA GLU A 25 -10.46 -7.21 -5.17
C GLU A 25 -9.07 -6.58 -5.35
N MET A 26 -8.23 -6.63 -4.33
CA MET A 26 -6.85 -6.14 -4.41
C MET A 26 -6.05 -6.86 -5.48
N LEU A 27 -6.11 -8.21 -5.50
CA LEU A 27 -5.42 -9.05 -6.48
C LEU A 27 -5.83 -8.74 -7.92
N SER A 28 -7.10 -8.42 -8.14
CA SER A 28 -7.64 -8.13 -9.49
C SER A 28 -7.16 -6.80 -10.08
N ASN A 29 -6.47 -5.96 -9.31
CA ASN A 29 -6.06 -4.61 -9.69
C ASN A 29 -4.53 -4.41 -9.81
N LEU A 30 -3.72 -5.43 -9.52
CA LEU A 30 -2.25 -5.39 -9.55
C LEU A 30 -1.67 -5.69 -10.94
N LYS A 31 -0.55 -5.02 -11.27
CA LYS A 31 0.16 -5.07 -12.58
C LYS A 31 0.95 -6.35 -12.87
N ASP A 32 1.21 -7.17 -11.87
CA ASP A 32 2.17 -8.27 -11.96
C ASP A 32 1.55 -9.56 -11.42
N GLU A 33 1.99 -10.69 -11.95
CA GLU A 33 1.62 -12.03 -11.46
C GLU A 33 2.34 -12.34 -10.14
N GLU A 34 3.55 -11.83 -9.94
CA GLU A 34 4.31 -11.98 -8.69
C GLU A 34 4.07 -10.79 -7.76
N ILE A 35 3.53 -11.11 -6.57
CA ILE A 35 3.13 -10.11 -5.57
C ILE A 35 3.63 -10.52 -4.19
N ILE A 36 3.94 -9.53 -3.37
CA ILE A 36 4.45 -9.70 -2.01
C ILE A 36 3.47 -9.04 -1.03
N PRO A 37 3.07 -9.72 0.05
CA PRO A 37 2.29 -9.10 1.12
C PRO A 37 3.04 -7.92 1.74
N LEU A 38 2.33 -6.82 1.93
CA LEU A 38 2.86 -5.60 2.52
C LEU A 38 1.99 -5.17 3.68
N GLU A 39 2.65 -4.92 4.79
CA GLU A 39 2.13 -4.23 5.95
C GLU A 39 3.12 -3.14 6.32
N ILE A 40 2.59 -1.95 6.60
CA ILE A 40 3.31 -0.77 7.11
C ILE A 40 2.50 -0.22 8.28
N GLU A 41 3.03 -0.33 9.49
CA GLU A 41 2.38 0.19 10.70
C GLU A 41 2.56 1.71 10.83
N ALA A 42 1.50 2.41 11.22
CA ALA A 42 1.61 3.81 11.62
C ALA A 42 2.42 3.95 12.91
N THR A 43 3.00 5.13 13.13
CA THR A 43 3.84 5.41 14.30
C THR A 43 3.09 6.10 15.44
N LYS A 44 1.99 6.79 15.13
CA LYS A 44 1.21 7.59 16.08
C LYS A 44 -0.23 7.12 16.26
N THR A 45 -0.69 6.17 15.46
CA THR A 45 -2.07 5.65 15.47
C THR A 45 -2.04 4.14 15.54
N ASP A 46 -3.08 3.54 16.11
CA ASP A 46 -3.27 2.09 16.17
C ASP A 46 -3.84 1.55 14.84
N SER A 47 -3.20 1.91 13.72
CA SER A 47 -3.57 1.46 12.39
C SER A 47 -2.34 1.06 11.55
N SER A 48 -2.56 0.22 10.54
CA SER A 48 -1.57 -0.15 9.54
C SER A 48 -2.15 -0.11 8.13
N ALA A 49 -1.29 0.12 7.14
CA ALA A 49 -1.64 -0.04 5.75
C ALA A 49 -1.32 -1.48 5.32
N MET A 50 -2.34 -2.28 5.05
CA MET A 50 -2.23 -3.69 4.69
C MET A 50 -2.61 -3.94 3.23
N GLY A 51 -1.85 -4.79 2.54
CA GLY A 51 -2.16 -5.17 1.16
C GLY A 51 -1.00 -5.85 0.48
N PHE A 52 -0.72 -5.42 -0.75
CA PHE A 52 0.23 -6.08 -1.64
C PHE A 52 1.04 -5.09 -2.46
N ILE A 53 2.28 -5.47 -2.77
CA ILE A 53 3.18 -4.79 -3.69
C ILE A 53 3.66 -5.77 -4.76
N THR A 54 3.76 -5.34 -6.02
CA THR A 54 4.29 -6.20 -7.09
C THR A 54 5.79 -6.46 -6.87
N TYR A 55 6.28 -7.63 -7.31
CA TYR A 55 7.70 -7.95 -7.21
C TYR A 55 8.56 -6.92 -7.96
N GLN A 56 8.12 -6.51 -9.15
CA GLN A 56 8.77 -5.46 -9.91
C GLN A 56 8.91 -4.14 -9.13
N ALA A 57 7.88 -3.73 -8.38
CA ALA A 57 7.96 -2.52 -7.56
C ALA A 57 8.92 -2.67 -6.39
N VAL A 58 9.00 -3.86 -5.80
CA VAL A 58 10.01 -4.19 -4.78
C VAL A 58 11.43 -4.08 -5.34
N GLU A 59 11.67 -4.56 -6.56
CA GLU A 59 12.97 -4.39 -7.24
C GLU A 59 13.30 -2.92 -7.48
N MET A 60 12.33 -2.12 -7.94
CA MET A 60 12.51 -0.67 -8.12
C MET A 60 12.85 0.06 -6.82
N LEU A 61 12.38 -0.45 -5.68
CA LEU A 61 12.69 0.05 -4.34
C LEU A 61 13.95 -0.58 -3.75
N ASN A 62 14.70 -1.38 -4.50
CA ASN A 62 15.88 -2.13 -4.04
C ASN A 62 15.61 -2.94 -2.76
N PHE A 63 14.41 -3.53 -2.66
CA PHE A 63 13.96 -4.30 -1.49
C PHE A 63 13.96 -3.50 -0.18
N TYR A 64 14.04 -2.17 -0.23
CA TYR A 64 14.01 -1.27 0.93
C TYR A 64 12.74 -0.42 0.92
N TYR A 65 11.63 -1.03 1.34
CA TYR A 65 10.26 -0.47 1.22
C TYR A 65 9.41 -0.60 2.50
N LYS A 66 10.03 -0.94 3.63
CA LYS A 66 9.35 -1.03 4.95
C LYS A 66 9.43 0.29 5.71
N GLU A 67 8.92 0.36 6.94
CA GLU A 67 8.72 1.58 7.77
C GLU A 67 9.96 2.49 7.85
N GLY A 68 11.17 1.91 7.88
CA GLY A 68 12.43 2.66 7.90
C GLY A 68 12.80 3.36 6.58
N SER A 69 12.20 2.95 5.47
CA SER A 69 12.47 3.46 4.12
C SER A 69 11.71 4.75 3.80
N ASN A 70 12.11 5.42 2.73
CA ASN A 70 11.38 6.61 2.24
C ASN A 70 9.97 6.27 1.77
N PHE A 71 9.77 5.07 1.20
CA PHE A 71 8.44 4.60 0.81
C PHE A 71 7.57 4.30 2.04
N GLY A 72 8.13 3.63 3.04
CA GLY A 72 7.42 3.36 4.30
C GLY A 72 6.96 4.65 5.00
N LYS A 73 7.87 5.62 5.13
CA LYS A 73 7.54 6.95 5.67
C LYS A 73 6.45 7.67 4.88
N PHE A 74 6.48 7.57 3.55
CA PHE A 74 5.44 8.15 2.69
C PHE A 74 4.06 7.55 2.99
N ILE A 75 3.95 6.22 3.15
CA ILE A 75 2.68 5.57 3.52
C ILE A 75 2.24 5.97 4.93
N ILE A 76 3.16 6.02 5.89
CA ILE A 76 2.88 6.46 7.28
C ILE A 76 2.35 7.90 7.29
N GLU A 77 2.90 8.79 6.48
CA GLU A 77 2.41 10.17 6.38
C GLU A 77 0.95 10.24 5.90
N ILE A 78 0.52 9.34 5.00
CA ILE A 78 -0.88 9.25 4.55
C ILE A 78 -1.78 8.73 5.67
N LEU A 79 -1.33 7.69 6.39
CA LEU A 79 -2.06 7.13 7.54
C LEU A 79 -2.24 8.19 8.66
N GLU A 80 -1.24 9.01 8.94
CA GLU A 80 -1.28 9.89 10.12
C GLU A 80 -1.83 11.29 9.83
N ASP A 81 -1.84 11.74 8.58
CA ASP A 81 -2.26 13.09 8.21
C ASP A 81 -3.39 13.06 7.19
N MET A 82 -4.63 13.27 7.67
CA MET A 82 -5.84 13.37 6.82
C MET A 82 -5.72 14.41 5.71
N SER A 83 -4.85 15.43 5.84
CA SER A 83 -4.65 16.43 4.80
C SER A 83 -3.83 15.91 3.61
N LYS A 84 -3.14 14.78 3.79
CA LYS A 84 -2.37 14.07 2.75
C LYS A 84 -3.21 13.08 1.97
N GLU A 85 -4.43 12.81 2.42
CA GLU A 85 -5.33 11.88 1.76
C GLU A 85 -5.82 12.45 0.42
N ASN A 86 -5.70 11.65 -0.63
CA ASN A 86 -6.24 12.01 -1.92
C ASN A 86 -7.67 11.49 -2.08
N LYS A 87 -8.56 12.32 -2.62
CA LYS A 87 -10.01 12.01 -2.72
C LYS A 87 -10.32 10.79 -3.58
N ASP A 88 -9.45 10.46 -4.52
CA ASP A 88 -9.58 9.27 -5.36
C ASP A 88 -8.85 8.05 -4.80
N CYS A 89 -8.16 8.16 -3.65
CA CYS A 89 -7.32 7.13 -3.05
C CYS A 89 -6.07 6.77 -3.89
N HIS A 90 -5.71 7.59 -4.88
CA HIS A 90 -4.57 7.33 -5.75
C HIS A 90 -3.37 8.19 -5.36
N TYR A 91 -2.20 7.56 -5.32
CA TYR A 91 -0.95 8.20 -4.93
C TYR A 91 0.18 7.84 -5.88
N LYS A 92 1.21 8.67 -5.88
CA LYS A 92 2.43 8.48 -6.66
C LYS A 92 3.66 8.57 -5.75
N PHE A 93 4.50 7.55 -5.81
CA PHE A 93 5.85 7.58 -5.22
C PHE A 93 6.88 7.35 -6.32
N GLY A 94 7.43 8.45 -6.84
CA GLY A 94 8.25 8.40 -8.05
C GLY A 94 7.45 7.88 -9.24
N VAL A 95 7.85 6.72 -9.78
CA VAL A 95 7.16 6.07 -10.90
C VAL A 95 6.02 5.15 -10.47
N LEU A 96 5.98 4.74 -9.19
CA LEU A 96 5.03 3.76 -8.69
C LEU A 96 3.61 4.34 -8.58
N ASP A 97 2.64 3.62 -9.13
CA ASP A 97 1.20 3.83 -8.96
C ASP A 97 0.73 3.11 -7.69
N ILE A 98 0.16 3.87 -6.75
CA ILE A 98 -0.32 3.35 -5.47
C ILE A 98 -1.81 3.62 -5.36
N TYR A 99 -2.57 2.61 -4.95
CA TYR A 99 -3.92 2.79 -4.45
C TYR A 99 -3.91 2.51 -2.95
N MET A 100 -4.47 3.43 -2.16
CA MET A 100 -4.61 3.24 -0.72
C MET A 100 -5.95 3.80 -0.27
N ASP A 101 -6.87 2.91 0.09
CA ASP A 101 -8.14 3.28 0.73
C ASP A 101 -8.03 3.22 2.25
N ARG A 102 -8.93 3.96 2.92
CA ARG A 102 -9.08 3.97 4.37
C ARG A 102 -10.38 3.30 4.78
#